data_AF-A0A535QJX7-F1
#
_entry.id   AF-A0A535QJX7-F1
#
_cell.length_a   1.000
_cell.length_b   1.000
_cell.length_c   1.000
_cell.angle_alpha   90.00
_cell.angle_beta   90.00
_cell.angle_gamma   90.00
#
_symmetry.space_group_name_H-M   'P 1'
#
loop_
_entity.id
_entity.type
_entity.pdbx_description
1 polymer ?
#
loop_
_entity_poly.entity_id
_entity_poly.type
_entity_poly.pdbx_seq_one_letter_code
_entity_poly.pdbx_strand_id
1 'polypeptide(L)'
;MLEQDQRAEKDVPLRRDIRTLGDALGRAIQQHSKPSVYETEERLRLSCKRLRECTELLQDVTDEEAMRLQEEIAALDQEITQIVEACELDTAIDVIRAFTVYFHLVNTAEQHHRTRRRKVYEIAAKYAAQRGSLAALIEFFQQNRLDAATIQQLLNQLSIELVFTAHPTEATRRSLIIKSSRLAELLEAYDHAGEMTLRQRQHLQHEIERIVTLLWRTDSVLHVRLQPLDEIKMGLYYLEEILYNAIPELYNEFEELLSVHYPQAQLTGRAGDTLTGAVVAASARDRALPCVHRKTGARVFTVAQLLRHHISP
;
A
#
# COMPACT_ATOMS: atom_id res chain seq x y z
N MET A 1 29.34 -0.80 2.64
CA MET A 1 29.35 0.66 2.79
C MET A 1 28.64 1.38 1.66
N LEU A 2 29.17 1.44 0.42
CA LEU A 2 28.56 2.25 -0.67
C LEU A 2 27.09 1.95 -0.99
N GLU A 3 26.64 0.68 -0.98
CA GLU A 3 25.22 0.34 -1.22
C GLU A 3 24.30 0.65 -0.03
N GLN A 4 24.82 0.54 1.20
CA GLN A 4 24.06 0.88 2.41
C GLN A 4 23.91 2.40 2.57
N ASP A 5 24.95 3.17 2.25
CA ASP A 5 24.91 4.63 2.22
C ASP A 5 23.96 5.15 1.13
N GLN A 6 24.00 4.55 -0.07
CA GLN A 6 23.05 4.90 -1.14
C GLN A 6 21.60 4.51 -0.80
N ARG A 7 21.38 3.41 -0.07
CA ARG A 7 20.04 3.03 0.39
C ARG A 7 19.53 3.98 1.48
N ALA A 8 20.40 4.33 2.42
CA ALA A 8 20.09 5.31 3.46
C ALA A 8 19.74 6.69 2.89
N GLU A 9 20.46 7.14 1.86
CA GLU A 9 20.17 8.40 1.15
C GLU A 9 18.85 8.36 0.39
N LYS A 10 18.54 7.23 -0.27
CA LYS A 10 17.26 7.02 -0.97
C LYS A 10 16.05 6.99 -0.04
N ASP A 11 16.24 6.56 1.21
CA ASP A 11 15.18 6.44 2.22
C ASP A 11 14.94 7.75 2.99
N VAL A 12 15.77 8.80 2.82
CA VAL A 12 15.60 10.09 3.50
C VAL A 12 14.19 10.68 3.31
N PRO A 13 13.63 10.72 2.08
CA PRO A 13 12.27 11.22 1.87
C PRO A 13 11.21 10.39 2.58
N LEU A 14 11.36 9.06 2.64
CA LEU A 14 10.44 8.18 3.37
C LEU A 14 10.46 8.49 4.87
N ARG A 15 11.65 8.62 5.46
CA ARG A 15 11.80 8.94 6.89
C ARG A 15 11.19 10.31 7.22
N ARG A 16 11.35 11.29 6.34
CA ARG A 16 10.71 12.61 6.46
C ARG A 16 9.19 12.46 6.51
N ASP A 17 8.60 11.73 5.57
CA ASP A 17 7.16 11.57 5.46
C ASP A 17 6.60 10.83 6.70
N ILE A 18 7.23 9.73 7.13
CA ILE A 18 6.87 9.01 8.37
C ILE A 18 6.92 9.94 9.58
N ARG A 19 7.94 10.79 9.68
CA ARG A 19 8.06 11.75 10.78
C ARG A 19 6.95 12.79 10.74
N THR A 20 6.67 13.39 9.57
CA THR A 20 5.59 14.37 9.42
C THR A 20 4.23 13.80 9.82
N LEU A 21 3.95 12.57 9.40
CA LEU A 21 2.71 11.87 9.76
C LEU A 21 2.66 11.48 11.24
N GLY A 22 3.76 10.99 11.79
CA GLY A 22 3.88 10.66 13.22
C GLY A 22 3.69 11.87 14.12
N ASP A 23 4.32 13.00 13.77
CA ASP A 23 4.17 14.26 14.50
C ASP A 23 2.72 14.77 14.45
N ALA A 24 2.04 14.61 13.31
CA ALA A 24 0.62 14.94 13.17
C ALA A 24 -0.28 14.03 14.03
N LEU A 25 0.03 12.73 14.11
CA LEU A 25 -0.67 11.79 14.97
C LEU A 25 -0.47 12.12 16.45
N GLY A 26 0.77 12.42 16.87
CA GLY A 26 1.07 12.84 18.23
C GLY A 26 0.26 14.07 18.64
N ARG A 27 0.17 15.09 17.76
CA ARG A 27 -0.70 16.26 17.99
C ARG A 27 -2.18 15.87 18.10
N ALA A 28 -2.66 14.97 17.25
CA ALA A 28 -4.05 14.52 17.30
C ALA A 28 -4.40 13.79 18.60
N ILE A 29 -3.49 12.94 19.10
CA ILE A 29 -3.65 12.23 20.38
C ILE A 29 -3.66 13.24 21.54
N GLN A 30 -2.69 14.16 21.58
CA GLN A 30 -2.62 15.19 22.62
C GLN A 30 -3.86 16.09 22.67
N GLN A 31 -4.47 16.38 21.52
CA GLN A 31 -5.65 17.25 21.44
C GLN A 31 -6.98 16.54 21.76
N HIS A 32 -7.05 15.23 21.54
CA HIS A 32 -8.32 14.49 21.56
C HIS A 32 -8.39 13.34 22.57
N SER A 33 -7.32 13.09 23.31
CA SER A 33 -7.24 12.05 24.34
C SER A 33 -6.74 12.60 25.68
N LYS A 34 -6.85 11.79 26.73
CA LYS A 34 -6.29 12.11 28.04
C LYS A 34 -4.75 12.20 27.93
N PRO A 35 -4.08 13.06 28.72
CA PRO A 35 -2.61 13.15 28.72
C PRO A 35 -1.92 11.80 28.96
N SER A 36 -2.51 10.94 29.80
CA SER A 36 -1.99 9.60 30.09
C SER A 36 -1.87 8.70 28.85
N VAL A 37 -2.70 8.90 27.82
CA VAL A 37 -2.63 8.12 26.58
C VAL A 37 -1.35 8.43 25.82
N TYR A 38 -1.07 9.72 25.60
CA TYR A 38 0.14 10.15 24.88
C TYR A 38 1.40 9.76 25.64
N GLU A 39 1.42 9.96 26.97
CA GLU A 39 2.57 9.59 27.80
C GLU A 39 2.84 8.07 27.76
N THR A 40 1.79 7.26 27.84
CA THR A 40 1.92 5.79 27.80
C THR A 40 2.38 5.32 26.41
N GLU A 41 1.78 5.86 25.34
CA GLU A 41 2.16 5.53 23.96
C GLU A 41 3.61 5.92 23.67
N GLU A 42 4.02 7.13 24.04
CA GLU A 42 5.38 7.62 23.78
C GLU A 42 6.43 6.83 24.58
N ARG A 43 6.14 6.48 25.84
CA ARG A 43 7.00 5.60 26.63
C ARG A 43 7.16 4.24 25.98
N LEU A 44 6.06 3.58 25.60
CA LEU A 44 6.10 2.30 24.90
C LEU A 44 6.86 2.40 23.58
N ARG A 45 6.63 3.47 22.79
CA ARG A 45 7.30 3.69 21.51
C ARG A 45 8.81 3.82 21.68
N LEU A 46 9.26 4.57 22.68
CA LEU A 46 10.69 4.75 22.98
C LEU A 46 11.33 3.45 23.48
N SER A 47 10.71 2.74 24.43
CA SER A 47 11.24 1.47 24.94
C SER A 47 11.31 0.40 23.85
N CYS A 48 10.25 0.24 23.04
CA CYS A 48 10.25 -0.70 21.89
C CYS A 48 11.27 -0.32 20.82
N LYS A 49 11.45 0.97 20.54
CA LYS A 49 12.47 1.44 19.59
C LYS A 49 13.87 1.10 20.10
N ARG A 50 14.15 1.38 21.38
CA ARG A 50 15.44 1.08 22.00
C ARG A 50 15.71 -0.43 22.04
N LEU A 51 14.70 -1.22 22.38
CA LEU A 51 14.77 -2.68 22.38
C LEU A 51 15.20 -3.22 21.01
N ARG A 52 14.59 -2.70 19.94
CA ARG A 52 14.95 -3.05 18.57
C ARG A 52 16.39 -2.66 18.24
N GLU A 53 16.80 -1.43 18.57
CA GLU A 53 18.17 -0.95 18.34
C GLU A 53 19.22 -1.82 19.06
N CYS A 54 18.99 -2.17 20.34
CA CYS A 54 19.89 -3.04 21.09
C CYS A 54 19.94 -4.46 20.49
N THR A 55 18.80 -4.98 20.02
CA THR A 55 18.73 -6.29 19.37
C THR A 55 19.45 -6.32 18.02
N GLU A 56 19.39 -5.23 17.25
CA GLU A 56 20.13 -5.09 15.99
C GLU A 56 21.65 -4.98 16.26
N LEU A 57 22.05 -4.23 17.28
CA LEU A 57 23.47 -4.07 17.66
C LEU A 57 24.11 -5.37 18.17
N LEU A 58 23.34 -6.26 18.79
CA LEU A 58 23.82 -7.54 19.31
C LEU A 58 24.49 -8.43 18.24
N GLN A 59 24.22 -8.20 16.96
CA GLN A 59 24.77 -9.01 15.87
C GLN A 59 26.26 -8.73 15.59
N ASP A 60 26.76 -7.55 15.96
CA ASP A 60 28.07 -7.01 15.51
C ASP A 60 28.94 -6.47 16.67
N VAL A 61 28.91 -7.08 17.86
CA VAL A 61 29.58 -6.58 19.07
C VAL A 61 30.49 -7.59 19.76
N THR A 62 31.40 -7.10 20.61
CA THR A 62 32.26 -7.92 21.47
C THR A 62 31.48 -8.60 22.60
N ASP A 63 32.04 -9.65 23.22
CA ASP A 63 31.37 -10.40 24.30
C ASP A 63 30.97 -9.52 25.50
N GLU A 64 31.80 -8.53 25.87
CA GLU A 64 31.49 -7.60 26.97
C GLU A 64 30.34 -6.64 26.63
N GLU A 65 30.30 -6.14 25.39
CA GLU A 65 29.22 -5.28 24.89
C GLU A 65 27.93 -6.07 24.70
N ALA A 66 28.01 -7.31 24.24
CA ALA A 66 26.89 -8.22 24.12
C ALA A 66 26.22 -8.46 25.49
N MET A 67 27.02 -8.69 26.55
CA MET A 67 26.50 -8.86 27.91
C MET A 67 25.76 -7.60 28.40
N ARG A 68 26.32 -6.39 28.17
CA ARG A 68 25.65 -5.13 28.52
C ARG A 68 24.35 -4.91 27.74
N LEU A 69 24.34 -5.20 26.45
CA LEU A 69 23.14 -5.09 25.62
C LEU A 69 22.06 -6.09 26.05
N GLN A 70 22.44 -7.31 26.45
CA GLN A 70 21.50 -8.30 26.99
C GLN A 70 20.87 -7.85 28.30
N GLU A 71 21.64 -7.24 29.21
CA GLU A 71 21.11 -6.66 30.44
C GLU A 71 20.13 -5.50 30.14
N GLU A 72 20.47 -4.63 29.19
CA GLU A 72 19.60 -3.53 28.77
C GLU A 72 18.30 -4.04 28.13
N ILE A 73 18.38 -5.06 27.28
CA ILE A 73 17.21 -5.70 26.66
C ILE A 73 16.29 -6.30 27.72
N ALA A 74 16.85 -7.03 28.69
CA ALA A 74 16.05 -7.59 29.79
C ALA A 74 15.36 -6.49 30.62
N ALA A 75 16.04 -5.37 30.86
CA ALA A 75 15.46 -4.22 31.56
C ALA A 75 14.33 -3.56 30.76
N LEU A 76 14.49 -3.42 29.44
CA LEU A 76 13.46 -2.87 28.54
C LEU A 76 12.24 -3.79 28.44
N ASP A 77 12.44 -5.11 28.34
CA ASP A 77 11.35 -6.08 28.34
C ASP A 77 10.55 -6.01 29.66
N GLN A 78 11.24 -5.87 30.79
CA GLN A 78 10.59 -5.68 32.08
C GLN A 78 9.83 -4.35 32.16
N GLU A 79 10.41 -3.25 31.66
CA GLU A 79 9.74 -1.94 31.62
C GLU A 79 8.47 -1.99 30.77
N ILE A 80 8.55 -2.55 29.55
CA ILE A 80 7.41 -2.69 28.64
C ILE A 80 6.31 -3.51 29.31
N THR A 81 6.66 -4.62 29.96
CA THR A 81 5.70 -5.47 30.68
C THR A 81 5.00 -4.68 31.78
N GLN A 82 5.75 -3.92 32.59
CA GLN A 82 5.18 -3.09 33.65
C GLN A 82 4.25 -1.99 33.13
N ILE A 83 4.61 -1.35 32.01
CA ILE A 83 3.75 -0.33 31.39
C ILE A 83 2.43 -0.96 30.95
N VAL A 84 2.47 -2.15 30.34
CA VAL A 84 1.27 -2.86 29.88
C VAL A 84 0.41 -3.32 31.05
N GLU A 85 1.00 -3.89 32.10
CA GLU A 85 0.28 -4.37 33.28
C GLU A 85 -0.36 -3.25 34.10
N ALA A 86 0.28 -2.09 34.19
CA ALA A 86 -0.22 -0.92 34.92
C ALA A 86 -1.24 -0.09 34.12
N CYS A 87 -1.47 -0.41 32.84
CA CYS A 87 -2.30 0.40 31.96
C CYS A 87 -3.80 0.19 32.24
N GLU A 88 -4.52 1.28 32.48
CA GLU A 88 -5.99 1.23 32.56
C GLU A 88 -6.59 0.81 31.22
N LEU A 89 -7.69 0.05 31.24
CA LEU A 89 -8.30 -0.52 30.03
C LEU A 89 -8.64 0.54 28.96
N ASP A 90 -9.22 1.68 29.36
CA ASP A 90 -9.55 2.77 28.43
C ASP A 90 -8.29 3.35 27.77
N THR A 91 -7.22 3.54 28.55
CA THR A 91 -5.91 4.00 28.04
C THR A 91 -5.29 2.96 27.12
N ALA A 92 -5.35 1.67 27.48
CA ALA A 92 -4.83 0.59 26.66
C ALA A 92 -5.51 0.52 25.29
N ILE A 93 -6.84 0.68 25.23
CA ILE A 93 -7.60 0.72 23.98
C ILE A 93 -7.12 1.86 23.08
N ASP A 94 -6.97 3.07 23.62
CA ASP A 94 -6.51 4.23 22.85
C ASP A 94 -5.02 4.10 22.43
N VAL A 95 -4.16 3.53 23.28
CA VAL A 95 -2.76 3.24 22.93
C VAL A 95 -2.66 2.22 21.79
N ILE A 96 -3.45 1.14 21.83
CA ILE A 96 -3.52 0.15 20.74
C ILE A 96 -4.01 0.82 19.46
N ARG A 97 -5.03 1.68 19.55
CA ARG A 97 -5.51 2.46 18.40
C ARG A 97 -4.41 3.37 17.86
N ALA A 98 -3.61 4.00 18.71
CA ALA A 98 -2.54 4.91 18.30
C ALA A 98 -1.50 4.17 17.46
N PHE A 99 -1.03 3.01 17.92
CA PHE A 99 -0.14 2.15 17.13
C PHE A 99 -0.79 1.67 15.84
N THR A 100 -2.06 1.29 15.87
CA THR A 100 -2.80 0.85 14.66
C THR A 100 -2.83 1.96 13.60
N VAL A 101 -3.19 3.19 14.00
CA VAL A 101 -3.19 4.35 13.10
C VAL A 101 -1.78 4.67 12.63
N TYR A 102 -0.79 4.63 13.52
CA TYR A 102 0.62 4.82 13.16
C TYR A 102 1.06 3.84 12.05
N PHE A 103 0.75 2.55 12.18
CA PHE A 103 1.10 1.57 11.14
C PHE A 103 0.36 1.82 9.82
N HIS A 104 -0.90 2.28 9.85
CA HIS A 104 -1.57 2.71 8.62
C HIS A 104 -0.87 3.92 7.97
N LEU A 105 -0.37 4.87 8.76
CA LEU A 105 0.38 6.02 8.26
C LEU A 105 1.73 5.60 7.67
N VAL A 106 2.48 4.72 8.34
CA VAL A 106 3.73 4.15 7.84
C VAL A 106 3.50 3.43 6.52
N ASN A 107 2.49 2.56 6.45
CA ASN A 107 2.13 1.85 5.23
C ASN A 107 1.81 2.82 4.09
N THR A 108 1.05 3.89 4.37
CA THR A 108 0.71 4.90 3.37
C THR A 108 1.96 5.64 2.87
N ALA A 109 2.87 6.03 3.77
CA ALA A 109 4.13 6.66 3.42
C ALA A 109 5.05 5.75 2.59
N GLU A 110 5.13 4.46 2.95
CA GLU A 110 5.90 3.47 2.19
C GLU A 110 5.34 3.26 0.78
N GLN A 111 4.01 3.12 0.64
CA GLN A 111 3.39 2.97 -0.68
C GLN A 111 3.63 4.22 -1.54
N HIS A 112 3.46 5.42 -0.97
CA HIS A 112 3.78 6.65 -1.67
C HIS A 112 5.26 6.71 -2.08
N HIS A 113 6.17 6.34 -1.18
CA HIS A 113 7.59 6.31 -1.49
C HIS A 113 7.93 5.34 -2.62
N ARG A 114 7.28 4.16 -2.67
CA ARG A 114 7.43 3.21 -3.79
C ARG A 114 7.00 3.85 -5.11
N THR A 115 5.85 4.52 -5.14
CA THR A 115 5.37 5.26 -6.32
C THR A 115 6.34 6.38 -6.73
N ARG A 116 6.81 7.19 -5.77
CA ARG A 116 7.82 8.24 -5.99
C ARG A 116 9.10 7.67 -6.61
N ARG A 117 9.61 6.56 -6.06
CA ARG A 117 10.82 5.89 -6.58
C ARG A 117 10.59 5.38 -8.00
N ARG A 118 9.44 4.76 -8.28
CA ARG A 118 9.07 4.29 -9.62
C ARG A 118 9.11 5.45 -10.64
N LYS A 119 8.46 6.58 -10.35
CA LYS A 119 8.47 7.78 -11.21
C LYS A 119 9.89 8.29 -11.49
N VAL A 120 10.75 8.34 -10.47
CA VAL A 120 12.15 8.76 -10.64
C VAL A 120 12.91 7.82 -11.59
N TYR A 121 12.69 6.51 -11.50
CA TYR A 121 13.32 5.54 -12.40
C TYR A 121 12.80 5.68 -13.84
N GLU A 122 11.50 5.86 -14.03
CA GLU A 122 10.88 6.06 -15.35
C GLU A 122 11.39 7.34 -16.03
N ILE A 123 11.42 8.48 -15.31
CA ILE A 123 11.95 9.75 -15.84
C ILE A 123 13.44 9.67 -16.16
N ALA A 124 14.21 8.95 -15.33
CA ALA A 124 15.65 8.88 -15.51
C ALA A 124 16.07 8.21 -16.82
N ALA A 125 15.20 7.42 -17.48
CA ALA A 125 15.25 6.86 -18.86
C ALA A 125 16.60 6.29 -19.37
N LYS A 126 17.63 6.21 -18.51
CA LYS A 126 19.00 5.76 -18.77
C LYS A 126 19.34 4.50 -17.99
N TYR A 127 18.45 4.04 -17.12
CA TYR A 127 18.63 2.81 -16.35
C TYR A 127 17.84 1.67 -17.00
N ALA A 128 18.41 0.46 -16.91
CA ALA A 128 17.80 -0.78 -17.34
C ALA A 128 16.36 -0.90 -16.83
N ALA A 129 15.51 -1.58 -17.59
CA ALA A 129 14.12 -1.78 -17.21
C ALA A 129 14.00 -2.33 -15.77
N GLN A 130 13.07 -1.75 -15.00
CA GLN A 130 12.86 -2.17 -13.62
C GLN A 130 12.45 -3.66 -13.59
N ARG A 131 13.08 -4.46 -12.73
CA ARG A 131 12.71 -5.88 -12.57
C ARG A 131 11.21 -6.01 -12.28
N GLY A 132 10.53 -6.84 -13.07
CA GLY A 132 9.08 -7.05 -12.98
C GLY A 132 8.22 -6.04 -13.73
N SER A 133 8.81 -5.08 -14.47
CA SER A 133 8.07 -4.20 -15.37
C SER A 133 7.82 -4.83 -16.74
N LEU A 134 6.87 -4.26 -17.50
CA LEU A 134 6.64 -4.64 -18.89
C LEU A 134 7.86 -4.38 -19.78
N ALA A 135 8.60 -3.28 -19.54
CA ALA A 135 9.84 -3.02 -20.25
C ALA A 135 10.88 -4.15 -20.04
N ALA A 136 10.98 -4.70 -18.82
CA ALA A 136 11.90 -5.80 -18.53
C ALA A 136 11.46 -7.10 -19.21
N LEU A 137 10.15 -7.30 -19.37
CA LEU A 137 9.60 -8.40 -20.16
C LEU A 137 10.00 -8.28 -21.64
N ILE A 138 9.95 -7.07 -22.21
CA ILE A 138 10.39 -6.84 -23.60
C ILE A 138 11.89 -7.04 -23.76
N GLU A 139 12.71 -6.53 -22.84
CA GLU A 139 14.16 -6.81 -22.82
C GLU A 139 14.42 -8.33 -22.77
N PHE A 140 13.66 -9.07 -21.96
CA PHE A 140 13.75 -10.52 -21.89
C PHE A 140 13.40 -11.19 -23.23
N PHE A 141 12.35 -10.75 -23.93
CA PHE A 141 12.00 -11.27 -25.26
C PHE A 141 13.13 -11.04 -26.27
N GLN A 142 13.74 -9.85 -26.26
CA GLN A 142 14.85 -9.49 -27.15
C GLN A 142 16.12 -10.31 -26.85
N GLN A 143 16.49 -10.45 -25.57
CA GLN A 143 17.65 -11.23 -25.15
C GLN A 143 17.53 -12.70 -25.57
N ASN A 144 16.32 -13.25 -25.54
CA ASN A 144 16.02 -14.62 -25.97
C ASN A 144 15.69 -14.74 -27.46
N ARG A 145 15.75 -13.63 -28.23
CA ARG A 145 15.51 -13.58 -29.67
C ARG A 145 14.17 -14.19 -30.08
N LEU A 146 13.13 -13.96 -29.29
CA LEU A 146 11.78 -14.39 -29.64
C LEU A 146 11.30 -13.61 -30.86
N ASP A 147 10.80 -14.32 -31.87
CA ASP A 147 10.19 -13.67 -33.03
C ASP A 147 8.76 -13.23 -32.70
N ALA A 148 8.25 -12.30 -33.49
CA ALA A 148 6.92 -11.75 -33.25
C ALA A 148 5.80 -12.79 -33.42
N ALA A 149 6.00 -13.81 -34.26
CA ALA A 149 5.05 -14.91 -34.42
C ALA A 149 4.92 -15.73 -33.13
N THR A 150 6.04 -16.05 -32.46
CA THR A 150 6.02 -16.74 -31.17
C THR A 150 5.35 -15.89 -30.10
N ILE A 151 5.68 -14.60 -30.03
CA ILE A 151 5.05 -13.67 -29.07
C ILE A 151 3.53 -13.63 -29.31
N GLN A 152 3.09 -13.50 -30.55
CA GLN A 152 1.66 -13.50 -30.90
C GLN A 152 0.95 -14.80 -30.47
N GLN A 153 1.61 -15.96 -30.63
CA GLN A 153 1.07 -17.23 -30.17
C GLN A 153 0.91 -17.29 -28.65
N LEU A 154 1.90 -16.77 -27.91
CA LEU A 154 1.83 -16.68 -26.45
C LEU A 154 0.70 -15.74 -26.01
N LEU A 155 0.58 -14.56 -26.63
CA LEU A 155 -0.48 -13.60 -26.34
C LEU A 155 -1.88 -14.18 -26.61
N ASN A 156 -2.02 -14.98 -27.66
CA ASN A 156 -3.30 -15.65 -27.98
C ASN A 156 -3.71 -16.71 -26.94
N GLN A 157 -2.78 -17.17 -26.10
CA GLN A 157 -3.03 -18.17 -25.06
C GLN A 157 -3.04 -17.57 -23.64
N LEU A 158 -2.57 -16.34 -23.47
CA LEU A 158 -2.46 -15.69 -22.19
C LEU A 158 -3.85 -15.37 -21.62
N SER A 159 -4.15 -15.90 -20.44
CA SER A 159 -5.35 -15.59 -19.67
C SER A 159 -4.96 -15.35 -18.23
N ILE A 160 -5.37 -14.20 -17.69
CA ILE A 160 -5.08 -13.78 -16.32
C ILE A 160 -6.42 -13.51 -15.64
N GLU A 161 -6.86 -14.38 -14.74
CA GLU A 161 -8.11 -14.18 -13.99
C GLU A 161 -7.82 -13.68 -12.57
N LEU A 162 -8.43 -12.55 -12.18
CA LEU A 162 -8.31 -12.02 -10.83
C LEU A 162 -9.45 -12.55 -9.96
N VAL A 163 -9.11 -13.34 -8.94
CA VAL A 163 -10.10 -13.86 -7.99
C VAL A 163 -10.06 -13.02 -6.72
N PHE A 164 -11.14 -12.27 -6.48
CA PHE A 164 -11.29 -11.54 -5.23
C PHE A 164 -11.68 -12.52 -4.12
N THR A 165 -10.85 -12.55 -3.08
CA THR A 165 -11.11 -13.34 -1.87
C THR A 165 -11.46 -12.42 -0.73
N ALA A 166 -12.51 -12.77 0.01
CA ALA A 166 -12.76 -12.16 1.30
C ALA A 166 -11.66 -12.57 2.28
N HIS A 167 -10.89 -11.61 2.77
CA HIS A 167 -9.95 -11.86 3.85
C HIS A 167 -10.59 -11.42 5.19
N PRO A 168 -10.89 -12.36 6.10
CA PRO A 168 -11.71 -12.09 7.28
C PRO A 168 -11.08 -11.10 8.28
N THR A 169 -9.77 -10.86 8.19
CA THR A 169 -9.03 -9.91 9.05
C THR A 169 -8.59 -8.62 8.34
N GLU A 170 -8.70 -8.51 7.02
CA GLU A 170 -8.20 -7.37 6.24
C GLU A 170 -9.29 -6.57 5.55
N ALA A 171 -10.56 -6.78 5.92
CA ALA A 171 -11.64 -5.93 5.47
C ALA A 171 -11.53 -4.54 6.11
N THR A 172 -10.54 -3.80 5.64
CA THR A 172 -10.29 -2.40 5.95
C THR A 172 -11.53 -1.63 5.54
N ARG A 173 -12.08 -0.86 6.48
CA ARG A 173 -13.25 -0.03 6.20
C ARG A 173 -12.92 0.88 5.01
N ARG A 174 -13.87 1.03 4.08
CA ARG A 174 -13.78 1.98 2.95
C ARG A 174 -13.31 3.37 3.39
N SER A 175 -13.72 3.82 4.58
CA SER A 175 -13.31 5.10 5.16
C SER A 175 -11.81 5.22 5.40
N LEU A 176 -11.12 4.14 5.77
CA LEU A 176 -9.66 4.10 5.94
C LEU A 176 -8.97 4.17 4.58
N ILE A 177 -9.44 3.40 3.60
CA ILE A 177 -8.88 3.41 2.23
C ILE A 177 -8.96 4.82 1.64
N ILE A 178 -10.13 5.46 1.68
CA ILE A 178 -10.33 6.82 1.16
C ILE A 178 -9.38 7.82 1.84
N LYS A 179 -9.20 7.72 3.18
CA LYS A 179 -8.30 8.61 3.92
C LYS A 179 -6.84 8.36 3.60
N SER A 180 -6.42 7.10 3.46
CA SER A 180 -5.08 6.73 3.04
C SER A 180 -4.77 7.20 1.61
N SER A 181 -5.70 7.03 0.66
CA SER A 181 -5.54 7.56 -0.71
C SER A 181 -5.41 9.08 -0.70
N ARG A 182 -6.28 9.78 0.04
CA ARG A 182 -6.19 11.24 0.17
C ARG A 182 -4.88 11.68 0.81
N LEU A 183 -4.38 10.93 1.79
CA LEU A 183 -3.09 11.23 2.41
C LEU A 183 -1.94 11.03 1.43
N ALA A 184 -1.97 10.00 0.58
CA ALA A 184 -0.99 9.80 -0.48
C ALA A 184 -0.97 10.98 -1.48
N GLU A 185 -2.14 11.48 -1.90
CA GLU A 185 -2.24 12.69 -2.75
C GLU A 185 -1.60 13.92 -2.07
N LEU A 186 -1.84 14.11 -0.77
CA LEU A 186 -1.26 15.23 -0.02
C LEU A 186 0.27 15.09 0.10
N LEU A 187 0.79 13.88 0.27
CA LEU A 187 2.23 13.63 0.28
C LEU A 187 2.86 13.86 -1.10
N GLU A 188 2.16 13.53 -2.18
CA GLU A 188 2.59 13.85 -3.54
C GLU A 188 2.63 15.37 -3.78
N ALA A 189 1.62 16.11 -3.32
CA ALA A 189 1.64 17.56 -3.35
C ALA A 189 2.78 18.14 -2.47
N TYR A 190 3.11 17.46 -1.36
CA TYR A 190 4.20 17.86 -0.47
C TYR A 190 5.58 17.70 -1.10
N ASP A 191 5.76 16.75 -2.02
CA ASP A 191 7.00 16.61 -2.78
C ASP A 191 7.27 17.82 -3.69
N HIS A 192 6.21 18.47 -4.16
CA HIS A 192 6.27 19.69 -4.98
C HIS A 192 6.21 20.98 -4.12
N ALA A 193 6.36 20.86 -2.80
CA ALA A 193 6.28 22.01 -1.89
C ALA A 193 7.35 23.09 -2.13
N GLY A 194 8.43 22.78 -2.86
CA GLY A 194 9.44 23.76 -3.28
C GLY A 194 8.90 24.83 -4.23
N GLU A 195 7.84 24.52 -4.97
CA GLU A 195 7.19 25.42 -5.94
C GLU A 195 6.01 26.19 -5.32
N MET A 196 5.69 25.91 -4.05
CA MET A 196 4.55 26.47 -3.34
C MET A 196 4.90 27.74 -2.54
N THR A 197 3.96 28.67 -2.49
CA THR A 197 4.00 29.80 -1.54
C THR A 197 3.93 29.31 -0.08
N LEU A 198 4.43 30.13 0.86
CA LEU A 198 4.35 29.82 2.30
C LEU A 198 2.91 29.51 2.75
N ARG A 199 1.93 30.27 2.25
CA ARG A 199 0.51 30.06 2.56
C ARG A 199 0.00 28.71 2.07
N GLN A 200 0.38 28.30 0.84
CA GLN A 200 0.00 27.00 0.29
C GLN A 200 0.63 25.85 1.10
N ARG A 201 1.89 25.99 1.51
CA ARG A 201 2.58 24.99 2.35
C ARG A 201 1.91 24.84 3.71
N GLN A 202 1.54 25.94 4.36
CA GLN A 202 0.79 25.91 5.62
C GLN A 202 -0.58 25.24 5.45
N HIS A 203 -1.30 25.57 4.38
CA HIS A 203 -2.58 24.93 4.08
C HIS A 203 -2.41 23.42 3.87
N LEU A 204 -1.40 23.00 3.10
CA LEU A 204 -1.10 21.59 2.87
C LEU A 204 -0.78 20.85 4.17
N GLN A 205 0.02 21.46 5.04
CA GLN A 205 0.35 20.92 6.36
C GLN A 205 -0.91 20.74 7.23
N HIS A 206 -1.79 21.75 7.28
CA HIS A 206 -3.06 21.65 8.00
C HIS A 206 -3.97 20.57 7.42
N GLU A 207 -3.99 20.39 6.10
CA GLU A 207 -4.78 19.34 5.46
C GLU A 207 -4.27 17.94 5.84
N ILE A 208 -2.95 17.73 5.88
CA ILE A 208 -2.36 16.47 6.37
C ILE A 208 -2.78 16.22 7.81
N GLU A 209 -2.64 17.20 8.69
CA GLU A 209 -3.04 17.10 10.10
C GLU A 209 -4.53 16.81 10.24
N ARG A 210 -5.38 17.46 9.44
CA ARG A 210 -6.82 17.23 9.42
C ARG A 210 -7.15 15.79 9.05
N ILE A 211 -6.53 15.24 8.00
CA ILE A 211 -6.76 13.85 7.58
C ILE A 211 -6.26 12.86 8.64
N VAL A 212 -5.09 13.10 9.24
CA VAL A 212 -4.56 12.27 10.33
C VAL A 212 -5.46 12.31 11.56
N THR A 213 -5.97 13.48 11.96
CA THR A 213 -6.95 13.61 13.03
C THR A 213 -8.25 12.88 12.71
N LEU A 214 -8.71 12.93 11.45
CA LEU A 214 -9.89 12.17 11.03
C LEU A 214 -9.65 10.66 11.05
N LEU A 215 -8.45 10.19 10.71
CA LEU A 215 -8.05 8.78 10.87
C LEU A 215 -8.08 8.39 12.35
N TRP A 216 -7.50 9.21 13.24
CA TRP A 216 -7.51 8.99 14.68
C TRP A 216 -8.92 8.89 15.27
N ARG A 217 -9.82 9.78 14.83
CA ARG A 217 -11.23 9.80 15.26
C ARG A 217 -12.09 8.71 14.60
N THR A 218 -11.58 8.05 13.56
CA THR A 218 -12.29 6.97 12.89
C THR A 218 -11.92 5.67 13.59
N ASP A 219 -12.93 5.00 14.14
CA ASP A 219 -12.73 3.69 14.73
C ASP A 219 -12.27 2.67 13.67
N SER A 220 -11.07 2.14 13.86
CA SER A 220 -10.42 1.18 12.96
C SER A 220 -10.91 -0.25 13.19
N VAL A 221 -11.45 -0.55 14.37
CA VAL A 221 -11.90 -1.89 14.74
C VAL A 221 -13.38 -2.07 14.38
N LEU A 222 -13.66 -3.10 13.58
CA LEU A 222 -15.03 -3.51 13.30
C LEU A 222 -15.61 -4.22 14.54
N HIS A 223 -16.44 -3.49 15.29
CA HIS A 223 -17.15 -4.01 16.47
C HIS A 223 -18.23 -5.05 16.13
N VAL A 224 -18.49 -5.29 14.84
CA VAL A 224 -19.50 -6.21 14.34
C VAL A 224 -18.91 -7.00 13.18
N ARG A 225 -19.18 -8.31 13.15
CA ARG A 225 -18.81 -9.19 12.04
C ARG A 225 -19.41 -8.66 10.74
N LEU A 226 -18.56 -8.49 9.72
CA LEU A 226 -19.00 -8.05 8.40
C LEU A 226 -20.01 -9.04 7.82
N GLN A 227 -21.01 -8.49 7.15
CA GLN A 227 -21.95 -9.30 6.40
C GLN A 227 -21.34 -9.63 5.03
N PRO A 228 -21.68 -10.78 4.40
CA PRO A 228 -21.19 -11.10 3.05
C PRO A 228 -21.48 -10.00 2.02
N LEU A 229 -22.55 -9.22 2.20
CA LEU A 229 -22.88 -8.08 1.35
C LEU A 229 -21.86 -6.93 1.45
N ASP A 230 -21.23 -6.75 2.61
CA ASP A 230 -20.23 -5.71 2.81
C ASP A 230 -18.93 -6.08 2.10
N GLU A 231 -18.56 -7.36 2.08
CA GLU A 231 -17.43 -7.88 1.31
C GLU A 231 -17.62 -7.69 -0.20
N ILE A 232 -18.82 -7.96 -0.71
CA ILE A 232 -19.16 -7.72 -2.12
C ILE A 232 -19.04 -6.23 -2.46
N LYS A 233 -19.55 -5.34 -1.60
CA LYS A 233 -19.43 -3.88 -1.80
C LYS A 233 -17.98 -3.39 -1.79
N MET A 234 -17.11 -4.06 -1.03
CA MET A 234 -15.68 -3.77 -1.04
C MET A 234 -15.03 -4.27 -2.33
N GLY A 235 -15.34 -5.48 -2.79
CA GLY A 235 -14.87 -5.99 -4.09
C GLY A 235 -15.27 -5.10 -5.26
N LEU A 236 -16.53 -4.64 -5.28
CA LEU A 236 -17.02 -3.69 -6.30
C LEU A 236 -16.29 -2.35 -6.25
N TYR A 237 -15.98 -1.85 -5.04
CA TYR A 237 -15.22 -0.61 -4.89
C TYR A 237 -13.83 -0.70 -5.54
N TYR A 238 -13.09 -1.79 -5.31
CA TYR A 238 -11.78 -1.99 -5.97
C TYR A 238 -11.88 -2.09 -7.49
N LEU A 239 -12.95 -2.74 -7.97
CA LEU A 239 -13.19 -2.87 -9.39
C LEU A 239 -13.46 -1.52 -10.05
N GLU A 240 -14.34 -0.71 -9.47
CA GLU A 240 -14.78 0.58 -10.01
C GLU A 240 -13.70 1.66 -9.88
N GLU A 241 -13.03 1.73 -8.73
CA GLU A 241 -12.14 2.87 -8.43
C GLU A 241 -10.69 2.64 -8.86
N ILE A 242 -10.25 1.38 -8.92
CA ILE A 242 -8.84 1.05 -9.20
C ILE A 242 -8.71 0.30 -10.51
N LEU A 243 -9.33 -0.89 -10.63
CA LEU A 243 -9.11 -1.76 -11.78
C LEU A 243 -9.66 -1.18 -13.09
N TYR A 244 -10.76 -0.43 -13.03
CA TYR A 244 -11.36 0.19 -14.19
C TYR A 244 -10.40 1.11 -14.95
N ASN A 245 -9.53 1.83 -14.23
CA ASN A 245 -8.53 2.73 -14.82
C ASN A 245 -7.21 2.00 -15.09
N ALA A 246 -6.76 1.16 -14.15
CA ALA A 246 -5.45 0.52 -14.21
C ALA A 246 -5.33 -0.54 -15.32
N ILE A 247 -6.40 -1.27 -15.64
CA ILE A 247 -6.37 -2.32 -16.67
C ILE A 247 -6.13 -1.71 -18.06
N PRO A 248 -6.89 -0.71 -18.53
CA PRO A 248 -6.61 -0.04 -19.80
C PRO A 248 -5.21 0.57 -19.88
N GLU A 249 -4.75 1.23 -18.80
CA GLU A 249 -3.40 1.82 -18.76
C GLU A 249 -2.30 0.77 -18.95
N LEU A 250 -2.41 -0.38 -18.27
CA LEU A 250 -1.47 -1.50 -18.41
C LEU A 250 -1.44 -2.02 -19.86
N TYR A 251 -2.60 -2.12 -20.49
CA TYR A 251 -2.69 -2.56 -21.87
C TYR A 251 -2.06 -1.56 -22.83
N ASN A 252 -2.36 -0.28 -22.70
CA ASN A 252 -1.76 0.76 -23.53
C ASN A 252 -0.23 0.78 -23.38
N GLU A 253 0.29 0.70 -22.14
CA GLU A 253 1.74 0.61 -21.88
C GLU A 253 2.36 -0.60 -22.61
N PHE A 254 1.69 -1.75 -22.59
CA PHE A 254 2.17 -2.96 -23.25
C PHE A 254 2.12 -2.87 -24.78
N GLU A 255 1.03 -2.34 -25.34
CA GLU A 255 0.85 -2.10 -26.77
C GLU A 255 1.94 -1.14 -27.30
N GLU A 256 2.19 -0.05 -26.59
CA GLU A 256 3.22 0.93 -26.93
C GLU A 256 4.61 0.27 -26.94
N LEU A 257 4.98 -0.45 -25.88
CA LEU A 257 6.27 -1.13 -25.79
C LEU A 257 6.47 -2.18 -26.90
N LEU A 258 5.43 -2.95 -27.22
CA LEU A 258 5.47 -3.91 -28.33
C LEU A 258 5.62 -3.21 -29.68
N SER A 259 4.90 -2.12 -29.91
CA SER A 259 4.95 -1.36 -31.18
C SER A 259 6.34 -0.79 -31.46
N VAL A 260 7.04 -0.33 -30.42
CA VAL A 260 8.39 0.25 -30.50
C VAL A 260 9.43 -0.83 -30.79
N HIS A 261 9.34 -1.98 -30.13
CA HIS A 261 10.37 -3.02 -30.18
C HIS A 261 10.12 -4.13 -31.21
N TYR A 262 8.88 -4.32 -31.66
CA TYR A 262 8.47 -5.28 -32.68
C TYR A 262 7.60 -4.63 -33.78
N PRO A 263 8.09 -3.58 -34.47
CA PRO A 263 7.29 -2.77 -35.39
C PRO A 263 6.80 -3.53 -36.65
N GLN A 264 7.45 -4.65 -36.98
CA GLN A 264 7.10 -5.45 -38.16
C GLN A 264 5.92 -6.39 -37.94
N ALA A 265 5.45 -6.52 -36.71
CA ALA A 265 4.28 -7.31 -36.39
C ALA A 265 3.16 -6.39 -35.95
N GLN A 266 2.06 -6.41 -36.72
CA GLN A 266 0.76 -6.02 -36.19
C GLN A 266 0.38 -7.09 -35.15
N LEU A 267 0.96 -6.99 -33.96
CA LEU A 267 0.68 -7.88 -32.85
C LEU A 267 -0.74 -7.57 -32.36
N THR A 268 -1.72 -8.19 -33.00
CA THR A 268 -3.13 -8.10 -32.61
C THR A 268 -3.37 -9.14 -31.53
N GLY A 269 -3.59 -8.73 -30.28
CA GLY A 269 -4.30 -9.61 -29.35
C GLY A 269 -5.59 -10.08 -30.03
N ARG A 270 -5.90 -11.38 -30.01
CA ARG A 270 -7.07 -11.92 -30.70
C ARG A 270 -8.38 -11.37 -30.11
N ALA A 271 -8.81 -10.22 -30.62
CA ALA A 271 -10.18 -9.76 -30.85
C ALA A 271 -10.00 -8.39 -31.53
N GLY A 272 -10.70 -8.13 -32.64
CA GLY A 272 -10.67 -6.81 -33.25
C GLY A 272 -11.03 -5.74 -32.22
N ASP A 273 -10.28 -4.65 -32.23
CA ASP A 273 -10.38 -3.46 -31.37
C ASP A 273 -9.80 -3.60 -29.96
N THR A 274 -8.57 -3.09 -29.80
CA THR A 274 -7.86 -2.76 -28.54
C THR A 274 -7.67 -3.90 -27.54
N LEU A 275 -6.42 -4.18 -27.14
CA LEU A 275 -5.98 -5.12 -26.10
C LEU A 275 -7.00 -5.34 -24.93
N THR A 276 -8.00 -6.20 -25.13
CA THR A 276 -8.93 -6.69 -24.08
C THR A 276 -8.80 -8.19 -23.87
N GLY A 277 -7.87 -8.85 -24.58
CA GLY A 277 -7.78 -10.30 -24.71
C GLY A 277 -7.20 -11.06 -23.52
N ALA A 278 -6.48 -10.42 -22.59
CA ALA A 278 -6.26 -11.02 -21.28
C ALA A 278 -7.53 -10.75 -20.47
N VAL A 279 -8.48 -11.69 -20.51
CA VAL A 279 -9.72 -11.56 -19.73
C VAL A 279 -9.33 -11.54 -18.25
N VAL A 280 -9.13 -10.35 -17.70
CA VAL A 280 -9.12 -10.09 -16.26
C VAL A 280 -10.55 -10.27 -15.78
N ALA A 281 -10.95 -11.54 -15.67
CA ALA A 281 -12.22 -11.91 -15.10
C ALA A 281 -12.08 -11.72 -13.59
N ALA A 282 -12.66 -10.64 -13.08
CA ALA A 282 -12.86 -10.46 -11.65
C ALA A 282 -13.97 -11.41 -11.17
N SER A 283 -13.60 -12.51 -10.53
CA SER A 283 -14.57 -13.45 -9.93
C SER A 283 -14.47 -13.40 -8.40
N ALA A 284 -15.55 -13.04 -7.72
CA ALA A 284 -15.66 -13.24 -6.28
C ALA A 284 -16.10 -14.69 -6.02
N ARG A 285 -15.19 -15.55 -5.55
CA ARG A 285 -15.54 -16.91 -5.12
C ARG A 285 -15.69 -16.96 -3.61
N ASP A 286 -16.92 -17.22 -3.18
CA ASP A 286 -17.29 -17.42 -1.79
C ASP A 286 -16.82 -18.82 -1.34
N ARG A 287 -15.82 -18.88 -0.47
CA ARG A 287 -15.25 -20.14 0.04
C ARG A 287 -15.43 -20.30 1.55
N ALA A 288 -16.50 -19.76 2.12
CA ALA A 288 -17.02 -20.19 3.42
C ALA A 288 -18.38 -19.54 3.68
N LEU A 289 -19.48 -20.32 3.60
CA LEU A 289 -20.61 -20.36 4.56
C LEU A 289 -21.86 -21.00 3.91
N PRO A 290 -22.61 -21.90 4.60
CA PRO A 290 -23.72 -22.66 4.01
C PRO A 290 -25.03 -21.87 3.74
N CYS A 291 -25.03 -20.53 3.79
CA CYS A 291 -26.27 -19.75 3.93
C CYS A 291 -26.62 -18.79 2.79
N VAL A 292 -25.94 -18.81 1.63
CA VAL A 292 -26.26 -17.89 0.53
C VAL A 292 -27.26 -18.52 -0.46
N HIS A 293 -28.51 -18.03 -0.42
CA HIS A 293 -29.55 -18.39 -1.39
C HIS A 293 -29.16 -17.99 -2.83
N ARG A 294 -29.53 -18.83 -3.81
CA ARG A 294 -29.28 -18.73 -5.27
C ARG A 294 -29.51 -17.37 -5.95
N LYS A 295 -30.18 -16.41 -5.31
CA LYS A 295 -30.46 -15.07 -5.89
C LYS A 295 -29.24 -14.13 -5.87
N THR A 296 -28.24 -14.36 -5.01
CA THR A 296 -27.09 -13.45 -4.85
C THR A 296 -26.00 -13.69 -5.91
N GLY A 297 -25.78 -14.95 -6.33
CA GLY A 297 -24.83 -15.29 -7.39
C GLY A 297 -25.20 -14.73 -8.78
N ALA A 298 -26.48 -14.47 -9.03
CA ALA A 298 -26.96 -13.92 -10.30
C ALA A 298 -26.59 -12.44 -10.51
N ARG A 299 -26.39 -11.67 -9.43
CA ARG A 299 -26.07 -10.22 -9.52
C ARG A 299 -24.58 -9.93 -9.74
N VAL A 300 -23.70 -10.79 -9.24
CA VAL A 300 -22.24 -10.66 -9.47
C VAL A 300 -21.89 -11.00 -10.93
N PHE A 301 -22.61 -11.94 -11.54
CA PHE A 301 -22.50 -12.22 -12.97
C PHE A 301 -22.88 -11.03 -13.86
N THR A 302 -23.82 -10.19 -13.41
CA THR A 302 -24.29 -9.03 -14.19
C THR A 302 -23.22 -7.95 -14.32
N VAL A 303 -22.33 -7.76 -13.33
CA VAL A 303 -21.25 -6.76 -13.41
C VAL A 303 -20.15 -7.20 -14.38
N ALA A 304 -19.79 -8.50 -14.39
CA ALA A 304 -18.89 -9.07 -15.39
C ALA A 304 -19.48 -9.09 -16.81
N GLN A 305 -20.81 -9.01 -16.95
CA GLN A 305 -21.51 -8.80 -18.23
C GLN A 305 -21.58 -7.32 -18.61
N LEU A 306 -21.74 -6.41 -17.65
CA LEU A 306 -21.77 -4.96 -17.88
C LEU A 306 -20.41 -4.40 -18.31
N LEU A 307 -19.32 -4.87 -17.71
CA LEU A 307 -17.97 -4.57 -18.22
C LEU A 307 -17.76 -5.10 -19.65
N ARG A 308 -18.42 -6.20 -20.01
CA ARG A 308 -18.45 -6.73 -21.38
C ARG A 308 -19.30 -5.91 -22.36
N HIS A 309 -20.16 -5.03 -21.88
CA HIS A 309 -21.06 -4.20 -22.71
C HIS A 309 -20.68 -2.72 -22.76
N HIS A 310 -19.92 -2.21 -21.79
CA HIS A 310 -19.47 -0.81 -21.78
C HIS A 310 -18.04 -0.59 -22.29
N ILE A 311 -17.29 -1.65 -22.56
CA ILE A 311 -15.95 -1.59 -23.17
C ILE A 311 -16.01 -1.79 -24.71
N SER A 312 -17.20 -1.82 -25.32
CA SER A 312 -17.37 -1.76 -26.78
C SER A 312 -18.17 -0.52 -27.19
N PRO A 313 -17.69 0.32 -28.11
CA PRO A 313 -18.52 0.75 -29.23
C PRO A 313 -18.72 -0.38 -30.24
#